data_AF-A0A804U5P7-F1
#
_entry.id   AF-A0A804U5P7-F1
#
_cell.length_a   1.000
_cell.length_b   1.000
_cell.length_c   1.000
_cell.angle_alpha   90.00
_cell.angle_beta   90.00
_cell.angle_gamma   90.00
#
_symmetry.space_group_name_H-M   'P 1'
#
loop_
_entity.id
_entity.type
_entity.pdbx_description
1 polymer ?
#
loop_
_entity_poly.entity_id
_entity_poly.type
_entity_poly.pdbx_seq_one_letter_code
_entity_poly.pdbx_strand_id
1 'polypeptide(L)'
;MRLNYTIMDRGVGKRNRRRIQERAVKEKRDESILVLLEMLEGAKSIGAGAATIASAGAAVGIGNVLSSSINSVARNPSLAKQLFGYAILGFALTEAIASFALMMAFLISFVFRSQKQCLW
;
A
#
# COMPACT_ATOMS: atom_id res chain seq x y z
N MET A 1 -53.62 -0.99 46.18
CA MET A 1 -52.75 -1.81 45.29
C MET A 1 -52.47 -1.15 43.92
N ARG A 2 -52.38 0.22 43.86
CA ARG A 2 -52.37 1.00 42.58
C ARG A 2 -51.10 1.77 42.21
N LEU A 3 -50.01 1.61 42.96
CA LEU A 3 -48.85 2.51 42.86
C LEU A 3 -47.58 1.92 42.20
N ASN A 4 -47.53 0.62 41.91
CA ASN A 4 -46.31 0.00 41.38
C ASN A 4 -46.23 0.02 39.83
N TYR A 5 -47.36 0.01 39.12
CA TYR A 5 -47.37 -0.03 37.65
C TYR A 5 -47.00 1.32 37.01
N THR A 6 -47.35 2.45 37.62
CA THR A 6 -47.05 3.80 37.08
C THR A 6 -45.58 4.20 37.27
N ILE A 7 -44.90 3.62 38.27
CA ILE A 7 -43.46 3.80 38.48
C ILE A 7 -42.65 2.95 37.48
N MET A 8 -43.16 1.76 37.13
CA MET A 8 -42.59 0.92 36.07
C MET A 8 -42.63 1.60 34.69
N ASP A 9 -43.72 2.29 34.34
CA ASP A 9 -43.89 2.92 33.02
C ASP A 9 -42.91 4.10 32.77
N ARG A 10 -42.71 4.97 33.78
CA ARG A 10 -41.73 6.08 33.69
C ARG A 10 -40.28 5.59 33.57
N GLY A 11 -39.95 4.41 34.09
CA GLY A 11 -38.62 3.80 33.97
C GLY A 11 -38.34 3.22 32.59
N VAL A 12 -39.35 2.61 31.95
CA VAL A 12 -39.25 2.02 30.60
C VAL A 12 -39.02 3.09 29.54
N GLY A 13 -39.69 4.24 29.61
CA GLY A 13 -39.50 5.35 28.66
C GLY A 13 -38.11 6.01 28.67
N LYS A 14 -37.45 6.11 29.84
CA LYS A 14 -36.05 6.58 29.94
C LYS A 14 -35.05 5.50 29.53
N ARG A 15 -35.36 4.22 29.74
CA ARG A 15 -34.53 3.08 29.31
C ARG A 15 -34.59 2.89 27.79
N ASN A 16 -35.75 3.08 27.17
CA ASN A 16 -35.92 3.00 25.72
C ASN A 16 -35.18 4.14 25.00
N ARG A 17 -35.27 5.37 25.53
CA ARG A 17 -34.48 6.52 25.02
C ARG A 17 -32.97 6.29 25.08
N ARG A 18 -32.47 5.69 26.17
CA ARG A 18 -31.06 5.31 26.27
C ARG A 18 -30.66 4.29 25.21
N ARG A 19 -31.46 3.24 24.98
CA ARG A 19 -31.16 2.26 23.92
C ARG A 19 -31.17 2.88 22.52
N ILE A 20 -32.10 3.79 22.24
CA ILE A 20 -32.17 4.49 20.94
C ILE A 20 -30.93 5.38 20.76
N GLN A 21 -30.52 6.07 21.82
CA GLN A 21 -29.32 6.91 21.80
C GLN A 21 -28.03 6.10 21.65
N GLU A 22 -27.93 4.95 22.32
CA GLU A 22 -26.81 4.01 22.18
C GLU A 22 -26.74 3.43 20.76
N ARG A 23 -27.89 3.11 20.14
CA ARG A 23 -27.94 2.66 18.74
C ARG A 23 -27.49 3.74 17.77
N ALA A 24 -27.93 4.99 17.95
CA ALA A 24 -27.51 6.11 17.10
C ALA A 24 -26.01 6.41 17.22
N VAL A 25 -25.43 6.29 18.44
CA VAL A 25 -23.99 6.42 18.64
C VAL A 25 -23.22 5.28 17.98
N LYS A 26 -23.75 4.05 18.02
CA LYS A 26 -23.15 2.89 17.37
C LYS A 26 -23.18 3.01 15.84
N GLU A 27 -24.32 3.42 15.28
CA GLU A 27 -24.49 3.67 13.84
C GLU A 27 -23.51 4.74 13.32
N LYS A 28 -23.35 5.84 14.06
CA LYS A 28 -22.37 6.89 13.72
C LYS A 28 -20.91 6.43 13.84
N ARG A 29 -20.63 5.53 14.78
CA ARG A 29 -19.31 4.86 14.91
C ARG A 29 -19.05 3.93 13.72
N ASP A 30 -20.04 3.17 13.30
CA ASP A 30 -19.94 2.25 12.17
C ASP A 30 -19.74 3.03 10.86
N GLU A 31 -20.44 4.16 10.65
CA GLU A 31 -20.18 5.09 9.53
C GLU A 31 -18.73 5.63 9.55
N SER A 32 -18.24 6.04 10.73
CA SER A 32 -16.88 6.56 10.88
C SER A 32 -15.81 5.51 10.56
N ILE A 33 -16.06 4.25 10.91
CA ILE A 33 -15.16 3.13 10.61
C ILE A 33 -15.12 2.83 9.12
N LEU A 34 -16.27 2.88 8.43
CA LEU A 34 -16.32 2.69 6.97
C LEU A 34 -15.48 3.73 6.23
N VAL A 35 -15.58 5.00 6.61
CA VAL A 35 -14.75 6.08 6.03
C VAL A 35 -13.26 5.85 6.29
N LEU A 36 -12.88 5.44 7.51
CA LEU A 36 -11.49 5.12 7.83
C LEU A 36 -10.92 3.97 6.99
N LEU A 37 -11.74 2.94 6.70
CA LEU A 37 -11.33 1.81 5.87
C LEU A 37 -11.08 2.24 4.42
N GLU A 38 -11.94 3.09 3.85
CA GLU A 38 -11.73 3.66 2.51
C GLU A 38 -10.47 4.53 2.44
N MET A 39 -10.25 5.38 3.45
CA MET A 39 -9.04 6.20 3.54
C MET A 39 -7.77 5.35 3.62
N LEU A 40 -7.81 4.23 4.34
CA LEU A 40 -6.66 3.33 4.46
C LEU A 40 -6.35 2.61 3.13
N GLU A 41 -7.40 2.26 2.37
CA GLU A 41 -7.25 1.67 1.04
C GLU A 41 -6.69 2.68 0.02
N GLY A 42 -7.08 3.95 0.13
CA GLY A 42 -6.49 5.06 -0.62
C GLY A 42 -5.03 5.33 -0.24
N ALA A 43 -4.71 5.35 1.05
CA ALA A 43 -3.32 5.53 1.52
C ALA A 43 -2.38 4.43 1.00
N LYS A 44 -2.88 3.20 0.89
CA LYS A 44 -2.16 2.06 0.31
C LYS A 44 -1.84 2.25 -1.17
N SER A 45 -2.81 2.67 -1.98
CA SER A 45 -2.58 2.85 -3.42
C SER A 45 -1.56 3.97 -3.68
N ILE A 46 -1.60 5.02 -2.86
CA ILE A 46 -0.60 6.10 -2.87
C ILE A 46 0.78 5.56 -2.46
N GLY A 47 0.88 4.78 -1.38
CA GLY A 47 2.15 4.18 -0.93
C GLY A 47 2.74 3.21 -1.95
N ALA A 48 1.91 2.38 -2.60
CA ALA A 48 2.34 1.49 -3.67
C ALA A 48 2.85 2.26 -4.91
N GLY A 49 2.17 3.35 -5.28
CA GLY A 49 2.62 4.23 -6.37
C GLY A 49 3.91 5.00 -6.03
N ALA A 50 4.10 5.41 -4.78
CA ALA A 50 5.35 6.05 -4.37
C ALA A 50 6.53 5.07 -4.42
N ALA A 51 6.31 3.79 -4.10
CA ALA A 51 7.34 2.76 -4.14
C ALA A 51 7.86 2.48 -5.57
N THR A 52 7.02 2.62 -6.61
CA THR A 52 7.46 2.39 -8.00
C THR A 52 8.36 3.50 -8.54
N ILE A 53 8.36 4.69 -7.93
CA ILE A 53 9.29 5.77 -8.28
C ILE A 53 10.75 5.33 -8.10
N ALA A 54 11.02 4.39 -7.18
CA ALA A 54 12.34 3.81 -7.00
C ALA A 54 12.91 3.18 -8.29
N SER A 55 12.06 2.67 -9.19
CA SER A 55 12.48 2.11 -10.49
C SER A 55 13.09 3.17 -11.42
N ALA A 56 12.79 4.46 -11.24
CA ALA A 56 13.43 5.53 -12.01
C ALA A 56 14.95 5.58 -11.76
N GLY A 57 15.40 5.24 -10.55
CA GLY A 57 16.84 5.14 -10.25
C GLY A 57 17.54 4.04 -11.05
N ALA A 58 16.87 2.92 -11.30
CA ALA A 58 17.40 1.85 -12.14
C ALA A 58 17.55 2.28 -13.60
N ALA A 59 16.59 3.04 -14.15
CA ALA A 59 16.67 3.58 -15.50
C ALA A 59 17.91 4.48 -15.69
N VAL A 60 18.21 5.34 -14.70
CA VAL A 60 19.42 6.16 -14.69
C VAL A 60 20.68 5.31 -14.59
N GLY A 61 20.68 4.28 -13.73
CA GLY A 61 21.80 3.34 -13.58
C GLY A 61 22.15 2.62 -14.88
N ILE A 62 21.15 2.06 -15.58
CA ILE A 62 21.32 1.39 -16.86
C ILE A 62 21.84 2.36 -17.92
N GLY A 63 21.30 3.58 -17.97
CA GLY A 63 21.76 4.62 -18.88
C GLY A 63 23.25 4.94 -18.72
N ASN A 64 23.73 5.04 -17.47
CA ASN A 64 25.14 5.28 -17.18
C ASN A 64 26.05 4.10 -17.55
N VAL A 65 25.62 2.86 -17.27
CA VAL A 65 26.38 1.64 -17.64
C VAL A 65 26.51 1.54 -19.17
N LEU A 66 25.42 1.77 -19.92
CA LEU A 66 25.47 1.71 -21.38
C LEU A 66 26.29 2.86 -21.99
N SER A 67 26.12 4.09 -21.48
CA SER A 67 26.88 5.26 -21.94
C SER A 67 28.38 5.07 -21.78
N SER A 68 28.81 4.64 -20.58
CA SER A 68 30.22 4.38 -20.28
C SER A 68 30.79 3.23 -21.11
N SER A 69 30.00 2.18 -21.37
CA SER A 69 30.41 1.06 -22.22
C SER A 69 30.64 1.49 -23.67
N ILE A 70 29.71 2.25 -24.27
CA ILE A 70 29.82 2.76 -25.64
C ILE A 70 31.05 3.66 -25.79
N ASN A 71 31.27 4.60 -24.86
CA ASN A 71 32.43 5.48 -24.89
C ASN A 71 33.75 4.70 -24.77
N SER A 72 33.77 3.63 -23.97
CA SER A 72 34.96 2.80 -23.80
C SER A 72 35.26 1.94 -25.03
N VAL A 73 34.22 1.37 -25.66
CA VAL A 73 34.34 0.63 -26.93
C VAL A 73 34.78 1.55 -28.07
N ALA A 74 34.29 2.80 -28.11
CA ALA A 74 34.68 3.78 -29.11
C ALA A 74 36.16 4.16 -29.02
N ARG A 75 36.74 4.19 -27.80
CA ARG A 75 38.16 4.50 -27.59
C ARG A 75 39.08 3.31 -27.90
N ASN A 76 38.63 2.09 -27.60
CA ASN A 76 39.43 0.90 -27.86
C ASN A 76 38.56 -0.30 -28.30
N PRO A 77 38.30 -0.45 -29.61
CA PRO A 77 37.42 -1.50 -30.12
C PRO A 77 38.00 -2.91 -29.98
N SER A 78 39.31 -3.06 -29.76
CA SER A 78 39.96 -4.37 -29.62
C SER A 78 39.48 -5.15 -28.37
N LEU A 79 39.11 -4.43 -27.31
CA LEU A 79 38.61 -5.01 -26.05
C LEU A 79 37.08 -5.05 -25.97
N ALA A 80 36.38 -4.75 -27.06
CA ALA A 80 34.91 -4.62 -27.05
C ALA A 80 34.20 -5.85 -26.48
N LYS A 81 34.70 -7.06 -26.77
CA LYS A 81 34.10 -8.32 -26.30
C LYS A 81 34.17 -8.48 -24.77
N GLN A 82 35.28 -8.08 -24.17
CA GLN A 82 35.48 -8.15 -22.72
C GLN A 82 34.68 -7.04 -22.01
N LEU A 83 34.69 -5.81 -22.55
CA LEU A 83 33.91 -4.70 -22.01
C LEU A 83 32.41 -4.95 -22.11
N PHE A 84 31.94 -5.55 -23.20
CA PHE A 84 30.53 -5.93 -23.34
C PHE A 84 30.12 -6.97 -22.27
N GLY A 85 31.00 -7.91 -21.93
CA GLY A 85 30.79 -8.83 -20.81
C GLY A 85 30.60 -8.10 -19.47
N TYR A 86 31.46 -7.13 -19.17
CA TYR A 86 31.31 -6.32 -17.95
C TYR A 86 30.07 -5.41 -17.97
N ALA A 87 29.69 -4.88 -19.14
CA ALA A 87 28.49 -4.07 -19.28
C ALA A 87 27.22 -4.88 -19.01
N ILE A 88 27.15 -6.12 -19.51
CA ILE A 88 26.01 -7.02 -19.25
C ILE A 88 25.98 -7.45 -17.78
N LEU A 89 27.13 -7.68 -17.15
CA LEU A 89 27.21 -7.93 -15.70
C LEU A 89 26.65 -6.73 -14.89
N GLY A 90 27.07 -5.51 -15.24
CA GLY A 90 26.58 -4.28 -14.60
C GLY A 90 25.09 -4.02 -14.84
N PHE A 91 24.60 -4.33 -16.05
CA PHE A 91 23.18 -4.30 -16.40
C PHE A 91 22.38 -5.28 -15.54
N ALA A 92 22.82 -6.54 -15.47
CA ALA A 92 22.16 -7.58 -14.67
C ALA A 92 22.11 -7.22 -13.18
N LEU A 93 23.18 -6.64 -12.63
CA LEU A 93 23.20 -6.19 -11.24
C LEU A 93 22.21 -5.03 -11.01
N THR A 94 22.13 -4.08 -11.95
CA THR A 94 21.19 -2.95 -11.85
C THR A 94 19.74 -3.44 -11.91
N GLU A 95 19.43 -4.39 -12.80
CA GLU A 95 18.12 -5.05 -12.89
C GLU A 95 17.78 -5.87 -11.63
N ALA A 96 18.76 -6.54 -11.02
CA ALA A 96 18.54 -7.27 -9.76
C ALA A 96 18.11 -6.32 -8.62
N ILE A 97 18.71 -5.13 -8.55
CA ILE A 97 18.34 -4.12 -7.55
C ILE A 97 16.98 -3.48 -7.90
N ALA A 98 16.72 -3.22 -9.18
CA ALA A 98 15.45 -2.68 -9.67
C ALA A 98 14.27 -3.62 -9.36
N SER A 99 14.44 -4.90 -9.63
CA SER A 99 13.43 -5.94 -9.37
C SER A 99 13.21 -6.14 -7.86
N PHE A 100 14.23 -5.96 -7.02
CA PHE A 100 14.06 -5.95 -5.57
C PHE A 100 13.19 -4.79 -5.08
N ALA A 101 13.35 -3.59 -5.64
CA ALA A 101 12.48 -2.45 -5.31
C ALA A 101 11.02 -2.70 -5.77
N LEU A 102 10.83 -3.25 -6.97
CA LEU A 102 9.49 -3.64 -7.46
C LEU A 102 8.85 -4.75 -6.63
N MET A 103 9.63 -5.71 -6.15
CA MET A 103 9.16 -6.75 -5.24
C MET A 103 8.53 -6.11 -3.99
N MET A 104 9.20 -5.12 -3.39
CA MET A 104 8.67 -4.41 -2.21
C MET A 104 7.40 -3.61 -2.53
N ALA A 105 7.34 -2.98 -3.71
CA ALA A 105 6.12 -2.29 -4.16
C ALA A 105 4.93 -3.27 -4.30
N PHE A 106 5.16 -4.46 -4.86
CA PHE A 106 4.13 -5.49 -4.97
C PHE A 106 3.72 -6.09 -3.62
N LEU A 107 4.66 -6.27 -2.68
CA LEU A 107 4.36 -6.73 -1.32
C LEU A 107 3.36 -5.81 -0.61
N ILE A 108 3.58 -4.49 -0.67
CA ILE A 108 2.69 -3.48 -0.06
C ILE A 108 1.30 -3.52 -0.71
N SER A 109 1.24 -3.70 -2.04
CA SER A 109 -0.01 -3.75 -2.78
C SER A 109 -0.79 -5.06 -2.54
N PHE A 110 -0.11 -6.21 -2.38
CA PHE A 110 -0.76 -7.52 -2.28
C PHE A 110 -1.21 -7.87 -0.85
N VAL A 111 -0.38 -7.63 0.17
CA VAL A 111 -0.64 -8.04 1.58
C VAL A 111 -1.99 -7.54 2.09
N PHE A 112 -2.37 -6.29 1.80
CA PHE A 112 -3.58 -5.71 2.37
C PHE A 112 -4.89 -6.15 1.67
N ARG A 113 -4.82 -6.75 0.47
CA ARG A 113 -6.03 -7.23 -0.24
C ARG A 113 -6.60 -8.50 0.38
N SER A 114 -5.84 -9.20 1.22
CA SER A 114 -6.23 -10.50 1.78
C SER A 114 -7.19 -10.42 2.98
N GLN A 115 -7.44 -9.24 3.54
CA GLN A 115 -8.26 -9.08 4.75
C GLN A 115 -9.77 -8.89 4.48
N LYS A 116 -10.19 -8.74 3.20
CA LYS A 116 -11.61 -8.54 2.86
C LYS A 116 -12.43 -9.84 2.75
N GLN A 117 -11.85 -11.03 3.02
CA GLN A 117 -12.51 -12.33 2.78
C GLN A 117 -13.00 -13.05 4.05
N CYS A 118 -12.73 -12.56 5.26
CA CYS A 118 -13.16 -13.21 6.52
C CYS A 118 -14.28 -12.45 7.24
N LEU A 119 -15.25 -11.90 6.50
CA LEU A 119 -16.53 -11.47 7.06
C LEU A 119 -17.67 -12.16 6.30
N TRP A 120 -17.92 -13.40 6.68
CA TRP A 120 -19.22 -14.08 6.60
C TRP A 120 -19.46 -14.76 7.94
#